data_AF-A0A8T3T5U3-F1
#
_entry.id   AF-A0A8T3T5U3-F1
#
_cell.length_a   1.000
_cell.length_b   1.000
_cell.length_c   1.000
_cell.angle_alpha   90.00
_cell.angle_beta   90.00
_cell.angle_gamma   90.00
#
_symmetry.space_group_name_H-M   'P 1'
#
loop_
_entity.id
_entity.type
_entity.pdbx_description
1 polymer ?
#
loop_
_entity_poly.entity_id
_entity_poly.type
_entity_poly.pdbx_seq_one_letter_code
_entity_poly.pdbx_strand_id
1 'polypeptide(L)' 'MIDRYALPELRKIFSEQRKLELWLRIELLALEALRDAGVVPVEDFERIRGAVGEVDARRAHEIEKESQHDIIAFLRS' A
#
# COMPACT_ATOMS: atom_id res chain seq x y z
N MET A 1 -17.19 -1.52 -4.96
CA MET A 1 -18.18 -1.19 -6.02
C MET A 1 -19.12 -2.38 -6.22
N ILE A 2 -20.40 -2.18 -6.57
CA ILE A 2 -21.34 -3.31 -6.74
C ILE A 2 -21.03 -4.06 -8.04
N ASP A 3 -20.65 -5.33 -7.92
CA ASP A 3 -20.21 -6.17 -9.05
C ASP A 3 -21.21 -6.26 -10.20
N ARG A 4 -22.51 -6.19 -9.90
CA ARG A 4 -23.58 -6.32 -10.88
C ARG A 4 -23.56 -5.24 -11.97
N TYR A 5 -23.16 -4.02 -11.63
CA TYR A 5 -23.26 -2.85 -12.54
C TYR A 5 -21.91 -2.31 -12.98
N ALA A 6 -20.83 -2.86 -12.42
CA ALA A 6 -19.50 -2.35 -12.61
C ALA A 6 -18.84 -2.87 -13.88
N LEU A 7 -18.34 -1.96 -14.72
CA LEU A 7 -17.45 -2.31 -15.82
C LEU A 7 -16.14 -2.91 -15.27
N PRO A 8 -15.56 -3.92 -15.93
CA PRO A 8 -14.32 -4.58 -15.48
C PRO A 8 -13.16 -3.61 -15.22
N GLU A 9 -13.05 -2.56 -16.04
CA GLU A 9 -12.01 -1.53 -15.92
C GLU A 9 -12.18 -0.71 -14.64
N LEU A 10 -13.41 -0.29 -14.35
CA LEU A 10 -13.73 0.42 -13.11
C LEU A 10 -13.51 -0.47 -11.89
N ARG A 11 -13.79 -1.79 -11.99
CA ARG A 11 -13.53 -2.72 -10.86
C ARG A 11 -12.07 -2.76 -10.50
N LYS A 12 -11.19 -2.77 -11.49
CA LYS A 12 -9.74 -2.76 -11.26
C LYS A 12 -9.31 -1.46 -10.59
N ILE A 13 -9.81 -0.32 -11.07
CA ILE A 13 -9.46 1.00 -10.52
C ILE A 13 -9.89 1.13 -9.05
N PHE A 14 -11.12 0.71 -8.73
CA PHE A 14 -11.70 0.80 -7.39
C PHE A 14 -11.56 -0.50 -6.57
N SER A 15 -10.60 -1.35 -6.91
CA SER A 15 -10.32 -2.55 -6.13
C SER A 15 -9.48 -2.22 -4.89
N GLU A 16 -9.66 -2.99 -3.81
CA GLU A 16 -8.82 -2.86 -2.61
C GLU A 16 -7.34 -3.09 -2.93
N GLN A 17 -7.04 -4.04 -3.81
CA GLN A 17 -5.68 -4.25 -4.32
C GLN A 17 -5.10 -2.94 -4.88
N ARG A 18 -5.85 -2.27 -5.75
CA ARG A 18 -5.41 -1.00 -6.36
C ARG A 18 -5.27 0.12 -5.33
N LYS A 19 -6.15 0.19 -4.33
CA LYS A 19 -6.05 1.13 -3.21
C LYS A 19 -4.73 0.94 -2.46
N LEU A 20 -4.40 -0.29 -2.07
CA LEU A 20 -3.16 -0.60 -1.33
C LEU A 20 -1.90 -0.35 -2.16
N GLU A 21 -1.93 -0.67 -3.46
CA GLU A 21 -0.81 -0.36 -4.37
C GLU A 21 -0.54 1.14 -4.45
N LEU A 22 -1.61 1.96 -4.48
CA LEU A 22 -1.48 3.41 -4.51
C LEU A 22 -0.94 3.95 -3.18
N TRP A 23 -1.38 3.41 -2.05
CA TRP A 23 -0.83 3.75 -0.74
C TRP A 23 0.66 3.45 -0.66
N LEU A 24 1.08 2.23 -1.02
CA LEU A 24 2.49 1.86 -1.05
C LEU A 24 3.29 2.80 -1.95
N ARG A 25 2.77 3.14 -3.14
CA ARG A 25 3.42 4.08 -4.04
C ARG A 25 3.59 5.47 -3.42
N ILE A 26 2.56 5.98 -2.73
CA ILE A 26 2.62 7.28 -2.06
C ILE A 26 3.65 7.26 -0.93
N GLU A 27 3.67 6.21 -0.11
CA GLU A 27 4.64 6.06 0.99
C GLU A 27 6.09 6.00 0.48
N LEU A 28 6.34 5.28 -0.62
CA LEU A 28 7.67 5.25 -1.23
C LEU A 28 8.11 6.63 -1.75
N LEU A 29 7.19 7.39 -2.34
CA LEU A 29 7.47 8.77 -2.80
C LEU A 29 7.72 9.70 -1.61
N ALA A 30 6.99 9.54 -0.52
CA ALA A 30 7.22 10.30 0.71
C ALA A 30 8.60 9.96 1.31
N LEU A 31 8.97 8.69 1.36
CA LEU A 31 10.27 8.23 1.83
C LEU A 31 11.41 8.76 0.95
N GLU A 32 11.20 8.81 -0.37
CA GLU A 32 12.15 9.39 -1.31
C GLU A 32 12.37 10.88 -1.05
N ALA A 33 11.30 11.64 -0.83
CA ALA A 33 11.40 13.05 -0.47
C ALA A 33 12.10 13.26 0.89
N LEU A 34 11.87 12.37 1.87
CA LEU A 34 12.53 12.41 3.17
C LEU A 34 14.02 12.07 3.09
N ARG A 35 14.41 11.15 2.19
CA ARG A 35 15.82 10.89 1.86
C ARG A 35 16.46 12.16 1.29
N ASP A 36 15.83 12.80 0.32
CA ASP A 36 16.36 14.02 -0.32
C ASP A 36 16.47 15.19 0.66
N ALA A 37 15.58 15.24 1.66
CA ALA A 37 15.64 16.19 2.76
C ALA A 37 16.70 15.83 3.84
N GLY A 38 17.40 14.69 3.71
CA GLY A 38 18.41 14.23 4.65
C GLY A 38 17.86 13.65 5.96
N VAL A 39 16.56 13.38 6.04
CA VAL A 39 15.90 12.81 7.23
C VAL A 39 16.08 11.29 7.29
N VAL A 40 16.04 10.63 6.13
CA VAL A 40 16.22 9.18 6.00
C VAL A 40 17.58 8.90 5.36
N PRO A 41 18.47 8.09 5.99
CA PRO A 41 19.73 7.67 5.37
C PRO A 41 19.51 6.96 4.03
N VAL A 42 20.44 7.16 3.10
CA VAL A 42 20.36 6.54 1.76
C VAL A 42 20.38 5.02 1.86
N GLU A 43 21.17 4.47 2.78
CA GLU A 43 21.29 3.03 3.01
C GLU A 43 19.96 2.42 3.48
N ASP A 44 19.23 3.13 4.34
CA ASP A 44 17.92 2.69 4.81
C ASP A 44 16.86 2.77 3.71
N PHE A 45 16.88 3.84 2.90
CA PHE A 45 16.00 3.97 1.74
C PHE A 45 16.20 2.81 0.74
N GLU A 46 17.45 2.50 0.39
CA GLU A 46 17.76 1.41 -0.55
C GLU A 46 17.38 0.04 0.02
N ARG A 47 17.59 -0.19 1.33
CA ARG A 47 17.15 -1.41 2.00
C ARG A 47 15.63 -1.57 1.95
N ILE A 48 14.88 -0.51 2.23
CA ILE A 48 13.42 -0.53 2.17
C ILE A 48 12.97 -0.77 0.73
N ARG A 49 13.52 -0.02 -0.24
CA ARG A 49 13.19 -0.16 -1.65
C ARG A 49 13.44 -1.57 -2.20
N GLY A 50 14.51 -2.23 -1.75
CA GLY A 50 14.82 -3.62 -2.14
C GLY A 50 13.97 -4.68 -1.43
N ALA A 51 13.42 -4.38 -0.25
CA ALA A 51 12.57 -5.29 0.52
C ALA A 51 11.07 -5.15 0.20
N VAL A 52 10.65 -4.01 -0.37
CA VAL A 52 9.25 -3.74 -0.71
C VAL A 52 8.79 -4.68 -1.82
N GLY A 53 7.78 -5.49 -1.51
CA GLY A 53 7.12 -6.40 -2.44
C GLY A 53 5.74 -5.91 -2.87
N GLU A 54 4.97 -6.81 -3.49
CA GLU A 54 3.57 -6.57 -3.79
C GLU A 54 2.73 -6.60 -2.51
N VAL A 55 1.73 -5.71 -2.43
CA VAL A 55 0.75 -5.68 -1.33
C VAL A 55 -0.28 -6.80 -1.50
N ASP A 56 -0.66 -7.44 -0.39
CA ASP A 56 -1.68 -8.49 -0.38
C ASP A 56 -2.97 -7.99 0.27
N ALA A 57 -3.97 -7.67 -0.56
CA ALA A 57 -5.28 -7.23 -0.08
C ALA A 57 -6.03 -8.28 0.75
N ARG A 58 -5.79 -9.58 0.55
CA ARG A 58 -6.40 -10.63 1.37
C ARG A 58 -5.81 -10.61 2.77
N ARG A 59 -4.48 -10.51 2.86
CA ARG A 59 -3.78 -10.43 4.14
C ARG A 59 -4.16 -9.17 4.92
N ALA A 60 -4.23 -8.04 4.25
CA ALA A 60 -4.71 -6.80 4.85
C ALA A 60 -6.14 -6.98 5.41
N HIS A 61 -7.05 -7.58 4.65
CA HIS A 61 -8.42 -7.80 5.11
C HIS A 61 -8.53 -8.75 6.32
N GLU A 62 -7.64 -9.74 6.44
CA GLU A 62 -7.56 -10.58 7.65
C GLU A 62 -7.17 -9.76 8.88
N ILE A 63 -6.13 -8.93 8.75
CA ILE A 63 -5.63 -8.11 9.85
C ILE A 63 -6.64 -7.04 10.22
N GLU A 64 -7.36 -6.47 9.25
CA GLU A 64 -8.42 -5.48 9.47
C GLU A 64 -9.56 -6.04 10.34
N LYS A 65 -9.90 -7.33 10.19
CA LYS A 65 -10.91 -7.96 11.06
C LYS A 65 -10.48 -8.02 12.52
N GLU A 66 -9.18 -8.12 12.79
CA GLU A 66 -8.62 -8.13 14.13
C GLU A 66 -8.41 -6.72 14.68
N SER A 67 -7.84 -5.82 13.87
CA SER A 67 -7.44 -4.46 14.29
C SER A 67 -8.59 -3.46 14.24
N GLN A 68 -9.63 -3.73 13.45
CA GLN A 68 -10.67 -2.78 13.04
C GLN A 68 -10.10 -1.47 12.46
N HIS A 69 -8.91 -1.53 11.85
CA HIS A 69 -8.18 -0.37 11.34
C HIS A 69 -7.39 -0.71 10.07
N ASP A 70 -7.79 -0.11 8.96
CA ASP A 70 -7.31 -0.43 7.61
C ASP A 70 -5.86 0.02 7.35
N ILE A 71 -5.43 1.15 7.92
CA ILE A 71 -4.03 1.60 7.81
C ILE A 71 -3.09 0.67 8.58
N ILE A 72 -3.50 0.20 9.76
CA ILE A 72 -2.68 -0.75 10.53
C ILE A 72 -2.62 -2.10 9.81
N ALA A 73 -3.73 -2.49 9.18
CA ALA A 73 -3.76 -3.68 8.35
C ALA A 73 -2.78 -3.60 7.18
N PHE A 74 -2.75 -2.47 6.46
CA PHE A 74 -1.80 -2.20 5.38
C PHE A 74 -0.33 -2.26 5.86
N LEU A 75 -0.01 -1.64 6.99
CA LEU A 75 1.38 -1.63 7.50
C LEU A 75 1.87 -3.01 7.96
N ARG A 76 0.96 -3.97 8.15
CA ARG A 76 1.26 -5.31 8.66
C ARG A 76 1.01 -6.42 7.62
N SER A 77 0.49 -6.09 6.43
CA SER A 77 0.10 -7.04 5.39
C SER A 77 1.25 -7.49 4.51
#